data_AF-A0A379MRN5-F1
#
_entry.id   AF-A0A379MRN5-F1
#
_cell.length_a   1.000
_cell.length_b   1.000
_cell.length_c   1.000
_cell.angle_alpha   90.00
_cell.angle_beta   90.00
_cell.angle_gamma   90.00
#
_symmetry.space_group_name_H-M   'P 1'
#
loop_
_entity.id
_entity.type
_entity.pdbx_description
1 polymer ?
#
loop_
_entity_poly.entity_id
_entity_poly.type
_entity_poly.pdbx_seq_one_letter_code
_entity_poly.pdbx_strand_id
1 'polypeptide(L)'
;MSPCGIHWDEIDEDVSFESFAYEEPEPLNPIARAFKAMPFINVSQFARMIKIPQSVMASYIAGRKIPSEDRKREIEAALHQLGDKLKTISL
;
A
#
# COMPACT_ATOMS: atom_id res chain seq x y z
N MET A 1 14.38 31.63 4.26
CA MET A 1 14.43 30.27 4.82
C MET A 1 14.87 29.36 3.69
N SER A 2 16.01 28.69 3.81
CA SER A 2 16.66 27.99 2.70
C SER A 2 15.78 26.84 2.17
N PRO A 3 15.66 26.65 0.84
CA PRO A 3 14.77 25.64 0.26
C PRO A 3 15.48 24.29 0.27
N CYS A 4 15.13 23.40 1.18
CA CYS A 4 15.71 22.06 1.24
C CYS A 4 15.14 21.12 0.16
N GLY A 5 15.02 21.58 -1.10
CA GLY A 5 14.46 20.79 -2.19
C GLY A 5 14.58 21.41 -3.59
N ILE A 6 14.10 20.66 -4.58
CA ILE A 6 13.92 21.08 -5.98
C ILE A 6 12.41 21.31 -6.19
N HIS A 7 12.04 22.48 -6.71
CA HIS A 7 10.67 22.81 -7.11
C HIS A 7 10.62 22.91 -8.64
N TRP A 8 9.59 22.34 -9.26
CA TRP A 8 9.30 22.51 -10.69
C TRP A 8 8.02 23.35 -10.88
N ASP A 9 8.20 24.65 -11.17
CA ASP A 9 7.11 25.63 -11.31
C ASP A 9 6.07 25.23 -12.37
N GLU A 10 6.48 24.52 -13.43
CA GLU A 10 5.59 24.14 -14.55
C GLU A 10 4.52 23.10 -14.15
N ILE A 11 4.81 22.29 -13.12
CA ILE A 11 3.93 21.20 -12.67
C ILE A 11 3.51 21.35 -11.21
N ASP A 12 3.98 22.39 -10.51
CA ASP A 12 3.72 22.68 -9.09
C ASP A 12 4.09 21.50 -8.18
N GLU A 13 5.26 20.90 -8.43
CA GLU A 13 5.75 19.74 -7.68
C GLU A 13 7.07 20.04 -6.95
N ASP A 14 7.16 19.54 -5.72
CA ASP A 14 8.31 19.69 -4.82
C ASP A 14 8.98 18.34 -4.53
N VAL A 15 10.31 18.32 -4.54
CA VAL A 15 11.12 17.18 -4.07
C VAL A 15 12.08 17.65 -2.99
N SER A 16 11.95 17.12 -1.77
CA SER A 16 12.88 17.39 -0.68
C SER A 16 14.22 16.68 -0.88
N PHE A 17 15.35 17.33 -0.57
CA PHE A 17 16.66 16.70 -0.60
C PHE A 17 16.82 15.56 0.42
N GLU A 18 16.05 15.57 1.50
CA GLU A 18 16.05 14.48 2.50
C GLU A 18 15.56 13.16 1.90
N SER A 19 14.72 13.22 0.86
CA SER A 19 14.20 12.04 0.17
C SER A 19 15.29 11.14 -0.43
N PHE A 20 16.43 11.71 -0.82
CA PHE A 20 17.58 10.97 -1.37
C PHE A 20 18.36 10.19 -0.30
N ALA A 21 18.20 10.54 0.97
CA ALA A 21 18.95 9.97 2.09
C ALA A 21 18.16 8.93 2.90
N TYR A 22 16.88 8.71 2.61
CA TYR A 22 16.09 7.69 3.30
C TYR A 22 16.50 6.28 2.89
N GLU A 23 16.73 5.40 3.88
CA GLU A 23 16.89 3.95 3.63
C GLU A 23 15.61 3.32 3.05
N GLU A 24 14.43 3.88 3.39
CA GLU A 24 13.17 3.58 2.72
C GLU A 24 12.67 4.80 1.93
N PRO A 25 12.75 4.77 0.59
CA PRO A 25 12.57 5.96 -0.24
C PRO A 25 11.14 6.53 -0.29
N GLU A 26 10.12 5.84 0.24
CA GLU A 26 8.76 6.36 0.31
C GLU A 26 8.04 5.91 1.59
N PRO A 27 7.26 6.80 2.25
CA PRO A 27 6.33 6.40 3.30
C PRO A 27 5.24 5.52 2.68
N LEU A 28 5.43 4.21 2.73
CA LEU A 28 4.44 3.24 2.26
C LEU A 28 3.13 3.46 3.02
N ASN A 29 2.01 3.60 2.31
CA ASN A 29 0.71 3.64 2.95
C ASN A 29 0.43 2.32 3.71
N PRO A 30 -0.51 2.29 4.67
CA PRO A 30 -0.75 1.10 5.50
C PRO A 30 -1.00 -0.19 4.72
N ILE A 31 -1.68 -0.12 3.57
CA ILE A 31 -1.95 -1.29 2.72
C ILE A 31 -0.65 -1.78 2.10
N ALA A 32 0.15 -0.88 1.52
CA ALA A 32 1.44 -1.22 0.95
C ALA A 32 2.40 -1.86 1.98
N ARG A 33 2.44 -1.34 3.21
CA ARG A 33 3.21 -1.92 4.31
C ARG A 33 2.77 -3.35 4.63
N ALA A 34 1.47 -3.60 4.69
CA ALA A 34 0.94 -4.94 4.98
C ALA A 34 1.39 -5.98 3.93
N PHE A 35 1.29 -5.66 2.64
CA PHE A 35 1.72 -6.59 1.58
C PHE A 35 3.24 -6.69 1.45
N LYS A 36 4.00 -5.63 1.76
CA LYS A 36 5.46 -5.70 1.85
C LYS A 36 5.92 -6.64 2.97
N ALA A 37 5.25 -6.61 4.11
CA ALA A 37 5.54 -7.50 5.24
C ALA A 37 5.18 -8.97 4.98
N MET A 38 4.30 -9.25 4.00
CA MET A 38 3.83 -10.60 3.66
C MET A 38 3.99 -10.88 2.16
N PRO A 39 5.24 -10.97 1.65
CA PRO A 39 5.51 -11.09 0.20
C PRO A 39 4.98 -12.39 -0.41
N PHE A 40 4.63 -13.39 0.42
CA PHE A 40 4.03 -14.66 -0.01
C PHE A 40 2.54 -14.53 -0.39
N ILE A 41 1.87 -13.42 -0.06
CA ILE A 41 0.48 -13.20 -0.45
C ILE A 41 0.42 -12.69 -1.89
N ASN A 42 -0.20 -13.47 -2.77
CA ASN A 42 -0.49 -13.00 -4.12
C ASN A 42 -1.61 -11.95 -4.10
N VAL A 43 -1.23 -10.67 -4.25
CA VAL A 43 -2.13 -9.50 -4.25
C VAL A 43 -3.31 -9.67 -5.22
N SER A 44 -3.05 -10.16 -6.43
CA SER A 44 -4.08 -10.31 -7.47
C SER A 44 -5.12 -11.36 -7.11
N GLN A 45 -4.71 -12.45 -6.46
CA GLN A 45 -5.63 -13.48 -5.95
C GLN A 45 -6.38 -13.00 -4.71
N PHE A 46 -5.69 -12.30 -3.80
CA PHE A 46 -6.32 -11.69 -2.63
C PHE A 46 -7.41 -10.69 -3.03
N ALA A 47 -7.13 -9.78 -3.97
CA ALA A 47 -8.11 -8.82 -4.48
C ALA A 47 -9.35 -9.52 -5.05
N ARG A 48 -9.16 -10.62 -5.79
CA ARG A 48 -10.25 -11.44 -6.32
C ARG A 48 -11.09 -12.08 -5.21
N MET A 49 -10.46 -12.60 -4.16
CA MET A 49 -11.12 -13.20 -3.00
C MET A 49 -12.09 -12.21 -2.33
N ILE A 50 -11.68 -10.94 -2.22
CA ILE A 50 -12.49 -9.88 -1.58
C ILE A 50 -13.32 -9.05 -2.57
N LYS A 51 -13.43 -9.50 -3.83
CA LYS A 51 -14.21 -8.84 -4.89
C LYS A 51 -13.81 -7.38 -5.15
N ILE A 52 -12.54 -7.02 -4.91
CA ILE A 52 -11.97 -5.74 -5.33
C ILE A 52 -11.31 -5.93 -6.71
N PRO A 53 -11.56 -5.05 -7.70
CA PRO A 53 -10.86 -5.10 -8.96
C PRO A 53 -9.34 -5.00 -8.76
N GLN A 54 -8.57 -5.88 -9.40
CA GLN A 54 -7.11 -5.96 -9.21
C GLN A 54 -6.41 -4.63 -9.52
N SER A 55 -6.86 -3.90 -10.54
CA SER A 55 -6.34 -2.57 -10.89
C SER A 55 -6.58 -1.53 -9.79
N VAL A 56 -7.71 -1.61 -9.09
CA VAL A 56 -8.02 -0.74 -7.95
C VAL A 56 -7.13 -1.09 -6.76
N MET A 57 -6.98 -2.38 -6.46
CA MET A 57 -6.07 -2.83 -5.38
C MET A 57 -4.61 -2.42 -5.65
N ALA A 58 -4.14 -2.57 -6.89
CA ALA A 58 -2.81 -2.12 -7.30
C ALA A 58 -2.65 -0.60 -7.16
N SER A 59 -3.71 0.17 -7.42
CA SER A 59 -3.70 1.62 -7.22
C SER A 59 -3.70 2.02 -5.74
N TYR A 60 -4.33 1.24 -4.86
CA TYR A 60 -4.25 1.44 -3.41
C TYR A 60 -2.85 1.14 -2.88
N ILE A 61 -2.23 0.04 -3.30
CA ILE A 61 -0.85 -0.31 -2.90
C ILE A 61 0.11 0.78 -3.38
N ALA A 62 -0.02 1.23 -4.62
CA ALA A 62 0.82 2.29 -5.17
C ALA A 62 0.48 3.71 -4.68
N GLY A 63 -0.45 3.87 -3.73
CA GLY A 63 -0.82 5.19 -3.17
C GLY A 63 -1.60 6.11 -4.12
N ARG A 64 -1.79 5.76 -5.40
CA ARG A 64 -2.51 6.58 -6.40
C ARG A 64 -4.00 6.76 -6.11
N LYS A 65 -4.60 5.86 -5.33
CA LYS A 65 -6.00 5.99 -4.88
C LYS A 65 -6.07 5.82 -3.37
N ILE A 66 -6.90 6.64 -2.74
CA ILE A 66 -7.14 6.59 -1.29
C ILE A 66 -8.44 5.79 -1.06
N PRO A 67 -8.38 4.61 -0.44
CA PRO A 67 -9.58 3.86 -0.07
C PRO A 67 -10.35 4.58 1.05
N SER A 68 -11.67 4.43 1.05
CA SER A 68 -12.51 4.86 2.18
C SER A 68 -12.17 4.04 3.45
N GLU A 69 -12.55 4.55 4.62
CA GLU A 69 -12.33 3.85 5.90
C GLU A 69 -12.99 2.48 5.93
N ASP A 70 -14.22 2.36 5.42
CA ASP A 70 -14.90 1.05 5.32
C ASP A 70 -14.14 0.09 4.40
N ARG A 71 -13.55 0.60 3.31
CA ARG A 71 -12.76 -0.22 2.39
C ARG A 71 -11.44 -0.68 3.04
N LYS A 72 -10.80 0.16 3.86
CA LYS A 72 -9.61 -0.24 4.63
C LYS A 72 -9.96 -1.35 5.62
N ARG A 73 -11.07 -1.20 6.36
CA ARG A 73 -11.56 -2.21 7.30
C ARG A 73 -11.88 -3.54 6.62
N GLU A 74 -12.48 -3.50 5.43
CA GLU A 74 -12.76 -4.71 4.64
C GLU A 74 -11.46 -5.45 4.24
N ILE A 75 -10.45 -4.71 3.77
CA ILE A 75 -9.14 -5.27 3.41
C ILE A 75 -8.46 -5.88 4.64
N GLU A 76 -8.47 -5.17 5.77
CA GLU A 76 -7.89 -5.63 7.03
C GLU A 76 -8.58 -6.90 7.54
N ALA A 77 -9.91 -6.89 7.61
CA ALA A 77 -10.70 -8.04 8.05
C ALA A 77 -10.43 -9.28 7.17
N ALA A 78 -10.29 -9.09 5.86
CA ALA A 78 -9.97 -10.20 4.96
C ALA A 78 -8.55 -10.75 5.14
N LEU A 79 -7.57 -9.89 5.47
CA LEU A 79 -6.22 -10.35 5.83
C LEU A 79 -6.24 -11.17 7.13
N HIS A 80 -6.97 -10.71 8.15
CA HIS A 80 -7.15 -11.47 9.38
C HIS A 80 -7.83 -12.84 9.13
N GLN A 81 -8.91 -12.86 8.35
CA GLN A 81 -9.57 -14.10 7.96
C GLN A 81 -8.65 -15.06 7.19
N LEU A 82 -7.78 -14.54 6.31
CA LEU A 82 -6.78 -15.35 5.63
C LEU A 82 -5.81 -15.96 6.64
N GLY A 83 -5.31 -15.17 7.59
CA GLY A 83 -4.45 -15.64 8.67
C GLY A 83 -5.09 -16.75 9.51
N ASP A 84 -6.37 -16.61 9.86
CA ASP A 84 -7.09 -17.64 10.63
C ASP A 84 -7.31 -18.92 9.82
N LYS A 85 -7.64 -18.82 8.53
CA LYS A 85 -7.72 -19.99 7.64
C LYS A 85 -6.40 -20.74 7.56
N LEU A 86 -5.28 -20.04 7.49
CA LEU A 86 -3.95 -20.67 7.47
C LEU A 86 -3.68 -21.48 8.75
N LYS A 87 -4.13 -21.01 9.93
CA LYS A 87 -3.97 -21.74 11.20
C LYS A 87 -4.78 -23.04 11.26
N THR A 88 -5.88 -23.13 10.52
CA THR A 88 -6.75 -24.32 10.53
C THR A 88 -6.29 -25.47 9.63
N ILE A 89 -5.23 -25.26 8.84
CA ILE A 89 -4.72 -26.29 7.94
C ILE A 89 -4.06 -27.40 8.77
N SER A 90 -4.53 -28.63 8.60
CA SER A 90 -3.88 -29.86 9.08
C SER A 90 -3.53 -30.71 7.87
N LEU A 91 -2.28 -31.18 7.82
CA LEU A 91 -1.75 -32.04 6.75
C LEU A 91 -1.49 -33.44 7.29
#